data_AF-A0A497P007-F1
#
_entry.id   AF-A0A497P007-F1
#
_cell.length_a   1.000
_cell.length_b   1.000
_cell.length_c   1.000
_cell.angle_alpha   90.00
_cell.angle_beta   90.00
_cell.angle_gamma   90.00
#
_symmetry.space_group_name_H-M   'P 1'
#
loop_
_entity.id
_entity.type
_entity.pdbx_description
1 polymer ?
#
loop_
_entity_poly.entity_id
_entity_poly.type
_entity_poly.pdbx_seq_one_letter_code
_entity_poly.pdbx_strand_id
1 'polypeptide(L)'
;MDLASYVKSTSTESLVRKVVDRIGLSENNLRDFLNVAFEEVSAAYDLCRDYQARAAKFGEAFEACFKIIMEKLFSDIQLTPDVSLPKACMVMGGEADFAVISGGMLDRKIVAVIEAKGAADHIICNGKRVKLPRPGMLRTDTVKKAICNAYQISRAYPDTLFFIVTSHKPTGGNAKCMCDLAEGDIVDKIVDVTNYVELEEMVNMIRKRLSELG
;
A
#
# COMPACT_ATOMS: atom_id res chain seq x y z
N MET A 1 35.47 -18.28 18.21
CA MET A 1 34.13 -17.68 18.16
C MET A 1 34.31 -16.27 17.67
N ASP A 2 33.96 -16.03 16.42
CA ASP A 2 34.19 -14.76 15.73
C ASP A 2 33.02 -13.81 16.03
N LEU A 3 33.32 -12.63 16.55
CA LEU A 3 32.37 -11.60 16.98
C LEU A 3 31.92 -10.69 15.82
N ALA A 4 32.08 -11.16 14.59
CA ALA A 4 31.74 -10.44 13.37
C ALA A 4 30.55 -11.10 12.66
N SER A 5 29.33 -10.71 13.04
CA SER A 5 28.12 -10.63 12.17
C SER A 5 26.82 -10.58 12.99
N TYR A 6 26.67 -9.54 13.81
CA TYR A 6 25.32 -9.10 14.22
C TYR A 6 25.03 -7.76 13.54
N VAL A 7 25.14 -7.73 12.20
CA VAL A 7 24.48 -6.67 11.42
C VAL A 7 23.00 -6.99 11.54
N LYS A 8 22.28 -6.28 12.43
CA LYS A 8 20.81 -6.20 12.35
C LYS A 8 20.50 -5.79 10.92
N SER A 9 20.05 -6.72 10.07
CA SER A 9 19.50 -6.38 8.77
C SER A 9 18.39 -5.37 9.02
N THR A 10 18.60 -4.12 8.63
CA THR A 10 17.59 -3.07 8.85
C THR A 10 16.41 -3.42 7.97
N SER A 11 15.21 -3.57 8.56
CA SER A 11 14.00 -3.86 7.79
C SER A 11 13.59 -2.65 6.96
N THR A 12 12.86 -2.89 5.86
CA THR A 12 12.27 -1.85 5.02
C THR A 12 11.46 -0.86 5.86
N GLU A 13 10.59 -1.33 6.75
CA GLU A 13 9.81 -0.46 7.65
C GLU A 13 10.71 0.41 8.56
N SER A 14 11.81 -0.15 9.09
CA SER A 14 12.74 0.61 9.93
C SER A 14 13.43 1.74 9.15
N LEU A 15 13.77 1.53 7.87
CA LEU A 15 14.30 2.59 7.01
C LEU A 15 13.26 3.69 6.79
N VAL A 16 12.03 3.31 6.44
CA VAL A 16 10.95 4.27 6.18
C VAL A 16 10.62 5.09 7.43
N ARG A 17 10.62 4.49 8.64
CA ARG A 17 10.41 5.24 9.90
C ARG A 17 11.47 6.32 10.12
N LYS A 18 12.75 6.02 9.85
CA LYS A 18 13.83 7.03 9.93
C LYS A 18 13.59 8.19 8.96
N VAL A 19 13.05 7.91 7.77
CA VAL A 19 12.72 8.94 6.78
C VAL A 19 11.59 9.84 7.29
N VAL A 20 10.53 9.25 7.87
CA VAL A 20 9.42 10.02 8.45
C VAL A 20 9.90 10.97 9.54
N ASP A 21 10.75 10.49 10.45
CA ASP A 21 11.28 11.31 11.54
C ASP A 21 12.18 12.44 11.01
N ARG A 22 12.92 12.20 9.92
CA ARG A 22 13.79 13.19 9.27
C ARG A 22 13.02 14.27 8.53
N ILE A 23 11.94 13.91 7.84
CA ILE A 23 11.17 14.84 6.98
C ILE A 23 10.10 15.60 7.76
N GLY A 24 9.60 15.04 8.87
CA GLY A 24 8.44 15.58 9.56
C GLY A 24 7.19 15.41 8.69
N LEU A 25 6.72 14.17 8.58
CA LEU A 25 5.55 13.83 7.75
C LEU A 25 4.32 14.70 8.08
N SER A 26 3.69 15.23 7.04
CA SER A 26 2.46 16.01 7.08
C SER A 26 1.63 15.77 5.82
N GLU A 27 0.39 16.25 5.82
CA GLU A 27 -0.51 16.23 4.65
C GLU A 27 0.09 16.87 3.39
N ASN A 28 1.03 17.82 3.55
CA ASN A 28 1.58 18.62 2.45
C ASN A 28 2.85 18.03 1.81
N ASN A 29 3.43 16.96 2.38
CA ASN A 29 4.72 16.41 1.93
C ASN A 29 4.68 14.90 1.63
N LEU A 30 3.49 14.33 1.42
CA LEU A 30 3.30 12.89 1.17
C LEU A 30 4.12 12.37 -0.04
N ARG A 31 4.15 13.12 -1.14
CA ARG A 31 4.94 12.75 -2.34
C ARG A 31 6.44 12.72 -2.05
N ASP A 32 6.94 13.74 -1.35
CA ASP A 32 8.36 13.84 -1.01
C ASP A 32 8.75 12.75 -0.02
N PHE A 33 7.89 12.45 0.96
CA PHE A 33 8.08 11.33 1.86
C PHE A 33 8.25 10.01 1.11
N LEU A 34 7.34 9.68 0.19
CA LEU A 34 7.44 8.46 -0.62
C LEU A 34 8.73 8.41 -1.44
N ASN A 35 9.09 9.52 -2.09
CA ASN A 35 10.31 9.59 -2.92
C ASN A 35 11.56 9.32 -2.09
N VAL A 36 11.72 10.00 -0.95
CA VAL A 36 12.89 9.82 -0.08
C VAL A 36 12.91 8.43 0.55
N ALA A 37 11.75 7.86 0.87
CA ALA A 37 11.65 6.49 1.35
C ALA A 37 12.12 5.47 0.30
N PHE A 38 11.69 5.61 -0.95
CA PHE A 38 12.16 4.77 -2.05
C PHE A 38 13.66 4.92 -2.31
N GLU A 39 14.20 6.14 -2.20
CA GLU A 39 15.65 6.38 -2.32
C GLU A 39 16.45 5.70 -1.21
N GLU A 40 16.02 5.85 0.04
CA GLU A 40 16.66 5.23 1.21
C GLU A 40 16.67 3.70 1.10
N VAL A 41 15.53 3.11 0.73
CA VAL A 41 15.41 1.66 0.48
C VAL A 41 16.27 1.23 -0.71
N SER A 42 16.29 2.02 -1.80
CA SER A 42 17.11 1.70 -2.97
C SER A 42 18.60 1.66 -2.66
N ALA A 43 19.07 2.60 -1.84
CA ALA A 43 20.45 2.65 -1.38
C ALA A 43 20.78 1.49 -0.44
N ALA A 44 19.90 1.20 0.53
CA ALA A 44 20.13 0.16 1.52
C ALA A 44 20.19 -1.26 0.93
N TYR A 45 19.45 -1.52 -0.15
CA TYR A 45 19.39 -2.83 -0.80
C TYR A 45 20.13 -2.91 -2.16
N ASP A 46 20.99 -1.94 -2.48
CA ASP A 46 21.73 -1.85 -3.76
C ASP A 46 20.84 -2.13 -5.00
N LEU A 47 19.63 -1.54 -5.00
CA LEU A 47 18.64 -1.78 -6.05
C LEU A 47 19.11 -1.26 -7.42
N CYS A 48 20.16 -0.45 -7.47
CA CYS A 48 20.80 -0.06 -8.73
C CYS A 48 21.39 -1.26 -9.49
N ARG A 49 21.84 -2.30 -8.76
CA ARG A 49 22.41 -3.52 -9.36
C ARG A 49 21.40 -4.67 -9.41
N ASP A 50 20.55 -4.80 -8.41
CA ASP A 50 19.56 -5.88 -8.36
C ASP A 50 18.20 -5.45 -8.94
N TYR A 51 18.07 -5.59 -10.27
CA TYR A 51 16.83 -5.28 -10.99
C TYR A 51 15.68 -6.22 -10.63
N GLN A 52 15.97 -7.46 -10.23
CA GLN A 52 14.96 -8.47 -9.94
C GLN A 52 14.29 -8.18 -8.58
N ALA A 53 15.07 -7.75 -7.59
CA ALA A 53 14.56 -7.40 -6.26
C ALA A 53 13.72 -6.11 -6.21
N ARG A 54 13.86 -5.21 -7.20
CA ARG A 54 13.19 -3.89 -7.21
C ARG A 54 11.68 -3.96 -6.99
N ALA A 55 11.00 -4.84 -7.72
CA ALA A 55 9.54 -4.89 -7.68
C ALA A 55 9.04 -5.27 -6.28
N ALA A 56 9.67 -6.25 -5.65
CA ALA A 56 9.34 -6.68 -4.29
C ALA A 56 9.68 -5.59 -3.27
N LYS A 57 10.90 -5.03 -3.31
CA LYS A 57 11.33 -4.01 -2.34
C LYS A 57 10.57 -2.69 -2.46
N PHE A 58 10.13 -2.31 -3.65
CA PHE A 58 9.24 -1.16 -3.79
C PHE A 58 7.82 -1.44 -3.31
N GLY A 59 7.32 -2.66 -3.43
CA GLY A 59 6.07 -3.08 -2.79
C GLY A 59 6.15 -2.94 -1.28
N GLU A 60 7.13 -3.60 -0.66
CA GLU A 60 7.39 -3.53 0.79
C GLU A 60 7.57 -2.08 1.28
N ALA A 61 8.32 -1.26 0.54
CA ALA A 61 8.57 0.13 0.91
C ALA A 61 7.27 0.96 0.83
N PHE A 62 6.45 0.71 -0.18
CA PHE A 62 5.18 1.40 -0.33
C PHE A 62 4.18 1.02 0.76
N GLU A 63 4.05 -0.27 1.09
CA GLU A 63 3.23 -0.76 2.19
C GLU A 63 3.67 -0.12 3.52
N ALA A 64 4.98 -0.09 3.80
CA ALA A 64 5.52 0.58 4.97
C ALA A 64 5.19 2.09 4.99
N CYS A 65 5.34 2.78 3.85
CA CYS A 65 4.98 4.20 3.74
C CYS A 65 3.50 4.43 4.05
N PHE A 66 2.61 3.65 3.43
CA PHE A 66 1.18 3.77 3.64
C PHE A 66 0.80 3.50 5.09
N LYS A 67 1.32 2.43 5.69
CA LYS A 67 1.10 2.12 7.11
C LYS A 67 1.50 3.28 8.02
N ILE A 68 2.67 3.88 7.80
CA ILE A 68 3.14 4.99 8.65
C ILE A 68 2.34 6.27 8.40
N ILE A 69 1.89 6.54 7.17
CA ILE A 69 0.94 7.64 6.88
C ILE A 69 -0.32 7.47 7.73
N MET A 70 -0.91 6.28 7.72
CA MET A 70 -2.12 5.98 8.47
C MET A 70 -1.89 6.11 9.99
N GLU A 71 -0.80 5.54 10.51
CA GLU A 71 -0.44 5.66 11.94
C GLU A 71 -0.25 7.12 12.40
N LYS A 72 0.32 7.98 11.55
CA LYS A 72 0.68 9.36 11.91
C LYS A 72 -0.44 10.36 11.70
N LEU A 73 -1.20 10.23 10.61
CA LEU A 73 -2.21 11.21 10.21
C LEU A 73 -3.64 10.76 10.54
N PHE A 74 -3.88 9.45 10.69
CA PHE A 74 -5.19 8.86 10.90
C PHE A 74 -5.14 7.77 11.99
N SER A 75 -4.57 8.12 13.14
CA SER A 75 -4.22 7.17 14.21
C SER A 75 -5.41 6.45 14.86
N ASP A 76 -6.62 6.94 14.64
CA ASP A 76 -7.87 6.28 15.03
C ASP A 76 -8.20 5.05 14.15
N ILE A 77 -7.61 4.95 12.96
CA ILE A 77 -7.77 3.81 12.06
C ILE A 77 -6.62 2.83 12.25
N GLN A 78 -6.92 1.72 12.91
CA GLN A 78 -5.94 0.65 13.13
C GLN A 78 -5.88 -0.30 11.94
N LEU A 79 -4.74 -0.32 11.26
CA LEU A 79 -4.45 -1.30 10.20
C LEU A 79 -3.91 -2.59 10.79
N THR A 80 -4.49 -3.72 10.37
CA THR A 80 -3.95 -5.06 10.57
C THR A 80 -3.28 -5.50 9.27
N PRO A 81 -1.95 -5.72 9.23
CA PRO A 81 -1.25 -6.18 8.03
C PRO A 81 -1.46 -7.67 7.77
N ASP A 82 -1.16 -8.11 6.55
CA ASP A 82 -0.98 -9.52 6.16
C ASP A 82 -2.18 -10.42 6.55
N VAL A 83 -3.39 -9.94 6.25
CA VAL A 83 -4.63 -10.63 6.67
C VAL A 83 -5.00 -11.70 5.65
N SER A 84 -4.94 -12.96 6.07
CA SER A 84 -5.44 -14.08 5.28
C SER A 84 -6.92 -13.90 4.96
N LEU A 85 -7.23 -14.00 3.66
CA LEU A 85 -8.58 -13.96 3.14
C LEU A 85 -9.07 -15.39 2.89
N PRO A 86 -10.34 -15.69 3.15
CA PRO A 86 -10.89 -17.01 2.98
C PRO A 86 -10.83 -17.45 1.52
N LYS A 87 -10.86 -18.77 1.34
CA LYS A 87 -10.92 -19.36 0.01
C LYS A 87 -12.24 -19.04 -0.68
N ALA A 88 -12.19 -18.13 -1.65
CA ALA A 88 -13.25 -17.95 -2.63
C ALA A 88 -12.89 -18.64 -3.95
N CYS A 89 -11.89 -18.15 -4.67
CA CYS A 89 -11.43 -18.73 -5.93
C CYS A 89 -9.94 -19.11 -5.99
N MET A 90 -9.10 -18.60 -5.07
CA MET A 90 -7.68 -18.96 -5.00
C MET A 90 -7.43 -20.16 -4.09
N VAL A 91 -6.63 -21.11 -4.57
CA VAL A 91 -6.18 -22.26 -3.76
C VAL A 91 -5.30 -21.71 -2.63
N MET A 92 -5.68 -22.02 -1.38
CA MET A 92 -5.14 -21.45 -0.12
C MET A 92 -5.68 -20.07 0.28
N GLY A 93 -6.65 -19.50 -0.45
CA GLY A 93 -7.21 -18.18 -0.15
C GLY A 93 -6.42 -17.05 -0.79
N GLY A 94 -6.71 -15.83 -0.35
CA GLY A 94 -5.95 -14.63 -0.71
C GLY A 94 -5.27 -14.03 0.51
N GLU A 95 -4.57 -12.92 0.30
CA GLU A 95 -3.96 -12.13 1.36
C GLU A 95 -4.23 -10.67 1.05
N ALA A 96 -4.68 -9.93 2.07
CA ALA A 96 -4.83 -8.50 2.00
C ALA A 96 -3.59 -7.84 2.60
N ASP A 97 -3.04 -6.84 1.89
CA ASP A 97 -1.91 -6.06 2.39
C ASP A 97 -2.28 -5.41 3.75
N PHE A 98 -3.50 -4.86 3.87
CA PHE A 98 -4.06 -4.40 5.14
C PHE A 98 -5.56 -4.67 5.27
N ALA A 99 -6.03 -4.78 6.51
CA ALA A 99 -7.45 -4.73 6.83
C ALA A 99 -7.73 -3.85 8.05
N VAL A 100 -8.94 -3.28 8.11
CA VAL A 100 -9.51 -2.68 9.31
C VAL A 100 -10.53 -3.66 9.88
N ILE A 101 -10.40 -3.98 11.16
CA ILE A 101 -11.21 -5.00 11.83
C ILE A 101 -11.93 -4.37 13.02
N SER A 102 -13.23 -4.65 13.17
CA SER A 102 -14.02 -4.30 14.34
C SER A 102 -14.45 -5.55 15.12
N GLY A 103 -14.94 -5.36 16.34
CA GLY A 103 -15.38 -6.45 17.22
C GLY A 103 -14.25 -7.04 18.07
N GLY A 104 -14.62 -7.88 19.02
CA GLY A 104 -13.71 -8.65 19.87
C GLY A 104 -13.27 -9.96 19.22
N MET A 105 -12.59 -10.82 20.00
CA MET A 105 -12.02 -12.07 19.49
C MET A 105 -13.05 -13.06 18.95
N LEU A 106 -14.32 -12.96 19.39
CA LEU A 106 -15.40 -13.89 19.04
C LEU A 106 -16.30 -13.40 17.90
N ASP A 107 -16.23 -12.11 17.56
CA ASP A 107 -17.12 -11.41 16.63
C ASP A 107 -16.36 -10.49 15.65
N ARG A 108 -15.09 -10.82 15.37
CA ARG A 108 -14.25 -10.09 14.43
C ARG A 108 -14.94 -9.93 13.07
N LYS A 109 -15.14 -8.68 12.66
CA LYS A 109 -15.67 -8.30 11.35
C LYS A 109 -14.65 -7.49 10.57
N ILE A 110 -14.39 -7.89 9.33
CA ILE A 110 -13.55 -7.12 8.41
C ILE A 110 -14.39 -5.96 7.88
N VAL A 111 -14.00 -4.75 8.29
CA VAL A 111 -14.67 -3.49 7.94
C VAL A 111 -14.23 -3.02 6.57
N ALA A 112 -12.92 -3.05 6.35
CA ALA A 112 -12.29 -2.66 5.10
C ALA A 112 -11.09 -3.55 4.80
N VAL A 113 -10.87 -3.83 3.53
CA VAL A 113 -9.66 -4.41 2.96
C VAL A 113 -8.98 -3.32 2.13
N ILE A 114 -7.66 -3.20 2.27
CA ILE A 114 -6.86 -2.20 1.56
C ILE A 114 -5.71 -2.92 0.87
N GLU A 115 -5.71 -2.85 -0.46
CA GLU A 115 -4.67 -3.38 -1.32
C GLU A 115 -3.69 -2.25 -1.70
N ALA A 116 -2.42 -2.39 -1.34
CA ALA A 116 -1.36 -1.44 -1.59
C ALA A 116 -0.60 -1.77 -2.88
N LYS A 117 -0.59 -0.83 -3.84
CA LYS A 117 0.06 -1.00 -5.15
C LYS A 117 0.86 0.24 -5.53
N GLY A 118 2.09 0.34 -5.04
CA GLY A 118 3.00 1.45 -5.34
C GLY A 118 4.36 0.99 -5.82
N ALA A 119 5.07 1.92 -6.47
CA ALA A 119 6.49 1.81 -6.76
C ALA A 119 7.11 3.18 -6.97
N ALA A 120 8.44 3.23 -6.96
CA ALA A 120 9.20 4.41 -7.34
C ALA A 120 9.12 4.68 -8.84
N ASP A 121 9.00 5.94 -9.25
CA ASP A 121 9.09 6.40 -10.65
C ASP A 121 10.52 6.78 -11.05
N HIS A 122 11.43 6.86 -10.07
CA HIS A 122 12.85 7.05 -10.26
C HIS A 122 13.66 6.48 -9.10
N ILE A 123 14.95 6.30 -9.32
CA ILE A 123 15.96 6.00 -8.29
C ILE A 123 17.22 6.81 -8.54
N ILE A 124 18.06 6.97 -7.52
CA ILE A 124 19.38 7.57 -7.65
C ILE A 124 20.44 6.47 -7.71
N CYS A 125 21.13 6.36 -8.84
CA CYS A 125 22.23 5.42 -9.05
C CYS A 125 23.50 6.17 -9.40
N ASN A 126 24.55 6.00 -8.57
CA ASN A 126 25.84 6.70 -8.73
C ASN A 126 25.66 8.22 -8.89
N GLY A 127 24.78 8.82 -8.08
CA GLY A 127 24.47 10.26 -8.12
C GLY A 127 23.61 10.71 -9.31
N LYS A 128 23.16 9.78 -10.18
CA LYS A 128 22.31 10.09 -11.33
C LYS A 128 20.89 9.60 -11.12
N ARG A 129 19.92 10.44 -11.47
CA ARG A 129 18.51 10.07 -11.49
C ARG A 129 18.23 9.13 -12.67
N VAL A 130 17.76 7.93 -12.38
CA VAL A 130 17.33 6.92 -13.35
C VAL A 130 15.82 6.83 -13.31
N LYS A 131 15.14 7.14 -14.42
CA LYS A 131 13.68 7.04 -14.52
C LYS A 131 13.25 5.58 -14.65
N LEU A 132 12.22 5.20 -13.89
CA LEU A 132 11.60 3.89 -13.96
C LEU A 132 10.25 3.99 -14.69
N PRO A 133 10.02 3.19 -15.74
CA PRO A 133 8.78 3.27 -16.50
C PRO A 133 7.63 2.65 -15.72
N ARG A 134 6.46 3.30 -15.80
CA ARG A 134 5.17 2.78 -15.32
C ARG A 134 5.20 2.29 -13.86
N PRO A 135 5.46 3.16 -12.88
CA PRO A 135 5.33 2.83 -11.45
C PRO A 135 3.89 2.48 -11.05
N GLY A 136 3.76 1.67 -9.98
CA GLY A 136 2.47 1.37 -9.33
C GLY A 136 1.40 0.86 -10.31
N MET A 137 0.22 1.48 -10.25
CA MET A 137 -0.94 1.09 -11.08
C MET A 137 -0.86 1.57 -12.53
N LEU A 138 0.19 2.30 -12.95
CA LEU A 138 0.41 2.57 -14.38
C LEU A 138 0.69 1.28 -15.19
N ARG A 139 0.99 0.16 -14.52
CA ARG A 139 1.07 -1.17 -15.14
C ARG A 139 -0.26 -1.90 -15.02
N THR A 140 -0.74 -2.39 -16.16
CA THR A 140 -2.03 -3.08 -16.26
C THR A 140 -2.05 -4.41 -15.51
N ASP A 141 -0.92 -5.12 -15.38
CA ASP A 141 -0.84 -6.33 -14.57
C ASP A 141 -1.04 -6.04 -13.08
N THR A 142 -0.56 -4.89 -12.60
CA THR A 142 -0.74 -4.44 -11.21
C THR A 142 -2.22 -4.11 -10.95
N VAL A 143 -2.89 -3.42 -11.89
CA VAL A 143 -4.34 -3.16 -11.82
C VAL A 143 -5.14 -4.46 -11.80
N LYS A 144 -4.85 -5.40 -12.72
CA LYS A 144 -5.55 -6.69 -12.81
C LYS A 144 -5.45 -7.49 -11.50
N LYS A 145 -4.28 -7.54 -10.87
CA LYS A 145 -4.09 -8.25 -9.58
C LYS A 145 -4.97 -7.65 -8.48
N ALA A 146 -4.96 -6.33 -8.34
CA ALA A 146 -5.77 -5.65 -7.32
C ALA A 146 -7.28 -5.86 -7.55
N ILE A 147 -7.74 -5.77 -8.80
CA ILE A 147 -9.14 -6.04 -9.17
C ILE A 147 -9.53 -7.50 -8.90
N CYS A 148 -8.63 -8.46 -9.15
CA CYS A 148 -8.90 -9.87 -8.82
C CYS A 148 -9.08 -10.09 -7.31
N ASN A 149 -8.30 -9.39 -6.47
CA ASN A 149 -8.47 -9.42 -5.01
C ASN A 149 -9.79 -8.76 -4.59
N ALA A 150 -10.12 -7.61 -5.19
CA ALA A 150 -11.39 -6.90 -4.96
C ALA A 150 -12.60 -7.81 -5.28
N TYR A 151 -12.56 -8.48 -6.43
CA TYR A 151 -13.62 -9.40 -6.82
C TYR A 151 -13.77 -10.55 -5.81
N GLN A 152 -12.67 -11.11 -5.31
CA GLN A 152 -12.71 -12.15 -4.28
C GLN A 152 -13.39 -11.67 -2.99
N ILE A 153 -13.00 -10.50 -2.50
CA ILE A 153 -13.61 -9.90 -1.30
C ILE A 153 -15.09 -9.64 -1.54
N SER A 154 -15.47 -9.07 -2.69
CA SER A 154 -16.87 -8.80 -3.02
C SER A 154 -17.77 -10.05 -3.05
N ARG A 155 -17.19 -11.25 -3.15
CA ARG A 155 -17.92 -12.53 -3.10
C ARG A 155 -17.88 -13.18 -1.72
N ALA A 156 -16.75 -13.10 -1.02
CA ALA A 156 -16.59 -13.70 0.30
C ALA A 156 -17.18 -12.84 1.43
N TYR A 157 -17.10 -11.52 1.30
CA TYR A 157 -17.51 -10.52 2.27
C TYR A 157 -18.18 -9.33 1.55
N PRO A 158 -19.42 -9.48 1.07
CA PRO A 158 -20.10 -8.46 0.25
C PRO A 158 -20.33 -7.13 0.98
N ASP A 159 -20.32 -7.14 2.32
CA ASP A 159 -20.47 -5.94 3.13
C ASP A 159 -19.13 -5.26 3.48
N THR A 160 -17.98 -5.79 3.05
CA THR A 160 -16.66 -5.23 3.39
C THR A 160 -16.26 -4.17 2.36
N LEU A 161 -15.78 -3.02 2.84
CA LEU A 161 -15.21 -2.00 1.96
C LEU A 161 -13.92 -2.52 1.32
N PHE A 162 -13.68 -2.23 0.05
CA PHE A 162 -12.44 -2.57 -0.64
C PHE A 162 -11.79 -1.34 -1.24
N PHE A 163 -10.56 -1.05 -0.82
CA PHE A 163 -9.78 0.07 -1.33
C PHE A 163 -8.53 -0.43 -2.06
N ILE A 164 -8.15 0.28 -3.11
CA ILE A 164 -6.81 0.14 -3.69
C ILE A 164 -6.07 1.45 -3.45
N VAL A 165 -4.95 1.40 -2.75
CA VAL A 165 -4.09 2.57 -2.51
C VAL A 165 -2.85 2.49 -3.40
N THR A 166 -2.47 3.59 -4.03
CA THR A 166 -1.34 3.61 -4.98
C THR A 166 -0.52 4.88 -4.89
N SER A 167 0.78 4.79 -5.20
CA SER A 167 1.62 5.97 -5.40
C SER A 167 1.40 6.65 -6.75
N HIS A 168 0.78 5.97 -7.72
CA HIS A 168 0.62 6.44 -9.09
C HIS A 168 -0.72 5.98 -9.67
N LYS A 169 -1.75 6.80 -9.50
CA LYS A 169 -3.09 6.55 -10.06
C LYS A 169 -3.10 6.77 -11.57
N PRO A 170 -3.65 5.84 -12.39
CA PRO A 170 -3.69 6.02 -13.84
C PRO A 170 -4.59 7.17 -14.28
N THR A 171 -4.07 8.04 -15.15
CA THR A 171 -4.83 9.16 -15.76
C THR A 171 -5.20 8.93 -17.23
N GLY A 172 -4.81 7.79 -17.81
CA GLY A 172 -5.21 7.41 -19.17
C GLY A 172 -4.89 5.97 -19.54
N GLY A 173 -5.30 5.58 -20.76
CA GLY A 173 -5.05 4.26 -21.34
C GLY A 173 -5.79 3.10 -20.64
N ASN A 174 -5.37 1.88 -20.95
CA ASN A 174 -6.04 0.66 -20.47
C ASN A 174 -6.07 0.53 -18.94
N ALA A 175 -5.02 1.01 -18.25
CA ALA A 175 -4.97 0.98 -16.80
C ALA A 175 -6.09 1.85 -16.18
N LYS A 176 -6.28 3.09 -16.68
CA LYS A 176 -7.38 3.94 -16.26
C LYS A 176 -8.73 3.31 -16.59
N CYS A 177 -8.92 2.82 -17.81
CA CYS A 177 -10.19 2.20 -18.20
C CYS A 177 -10.58 1.03 -17.27
N MET A 178 -9.63 0.18 -16.89
CA MET A 178 -9.87 -0.90 -15.92
C MET A 178 -10.23 -0.36 -14.52
N CYS A 179 -9.54 0.68 -14.06
CA CYS A 179 -9.86 1.34 -12.79
C CYS A 179 -11.28 1.93 -12.80
N ASP A 180 -11.64 2.67 -13.85
CA ASP A 180 -12.95 3.31 -14.00
C ASP A 180 -14.10 2.29 -14.02
N LEU A 181 -13.86 1.09 -14.56
CA LEU A 181 -14.84 0.01 -14.58
C LEU A 181 -15.02 -0.69 -13.22
N ALA A 182 -13.99 -0.67 -12.36
CA ALA A 182 -14.00 -1.38 -11.08
C ALA A 182 -14.40 -0.48 -9.90
N GLU A 183 -14.00 0.80 -9.92
CA GLU A 183 -14.29 1.78 -8.88
C GLU A 183 -15.79 2.12 -8.86
N GLY A 184 -16.42 2.00 -7.68
CA GLY A 184 -17.87 2.14 -7.49
C GLY A 184 -18.68 0.86 -7.70
N ASP A 185 -18.06 -0.24 -8.17
CA ASP A 185 -18.71 -1.55 -8.31
C ASP A 185 -18.13 -2.56 -7.32
N ILE A 186 -16.90 -3.02 -7.56
CA ILE A 186 -16.20 -4.01 -6.71
C ILE A 186 -15.06 -3.40 -5.89
N VAL A 187 -14.71 -2.15 -6.16
CA VAL A 187 -13.73 -1.35 -5.40
C VAL A 187 -14.44 -0.08 -4.97
N ASP A 188 -14.51 0.19 -3.67
CA ASP A 188 -15.17 1.39 -3.14
C ASP A 188 -14.43 2.66 -3.55
N LYS A 189 -13.10 2.65 -3.51
CA LYS A 189 -12.26 3.77 -3.96
C LYS A 189 -10.85 3.35 -4.33
N ILE A 190 -10.31 3.96 -5.38
CA ILE A 190 -8.90 3.89 -5.74
C ILE A 190 -8.25 5.21 -5.30
N VAL A 191 -7.24 5.15 -4.45
CA VAL A 191 -6.69 6.30 -3.72
C VAL A 191 -5.25 6.56 -4.13
N ASP A 192 -4.96 7.76 -4.61
CA ASP A 192 -3.57 8.24 -4.67
C ASP A 192 -3.12 8.64 -3.27
N VAL A 193 -2.18 7.90 -2.68
CA VAL A 193 -1.71 8.16 -1.29
C VAL A 193 -0.94 9.47 -1.14
N THR A 194 -0.65 10.15 -2.25
CA THR A 194 -0.02 11.48 -2.22
C THR A 194 -1.03 12.61 -2.32
N ASN A 195 -2.30 12.27 -2.55
CA ASN A 195 -3.43 13.19 -2.47
C ASN A 195 -4.11 13.03 -1.12
N TYR A 196 -3.83 13.97 -0.20
CA TYR A 196 -4.38 13.91 1.16
C TYR A 196 -5.92 13.88 1.19
N VAL A 197 -6.58 14.59 0.26
CA VAL A 197 -8.05 14.62 0.19
C VAL A 197 -8.61 13.22 -0.13
N GLU A 198 -7.99 12.48 -1.07
CA GLU A 198 -8.44 11.11 -1.37
C GLU A 198 -8.21 10.15 -0.19
N LEU A 199 -7.12 10.33 0.58
CA LEU A 199 -6.88 9.57 1.81
C LEU A 199 -7.94 9.87 2.87
N GLU A 200 -8.24 11.16 3.09
CA GLU A 200 -9.25 11.59 4.05
C GLU A 200 -10.64 11.05 3.69
N GLU A 201 -11.01 11.08 2.40
CA GLU A 201 -12.25 10.47 1.90
C GLU A 201 -12.33 8.97 2.21
N MET A 202 -11.26 8.21 1.90
CA MET A 202 -11.18 6.78 2.24
C MET A 202 -11.34 6.54 3.74
N VAL A 203 -10.61 7.30 4.56
CA VAL A 203 -10.67 7.20 6.02
C VAL A 203 -12.08 7.51 6.53
N ASN A 204 -12.74 8.54 5.99
CA ASN A 204 -14.10 8.90 6.38
C ASN A 204 -15.11 7.81 6.03
N MET A 205 -14.94 7.12 4.89
CA MET A 205 -15.76 5.94 4.56
C MET A 205 -15.57 4.82 5.58
N ILE A 206 -14.32 4.56 6.00
CA ILE A 206 -14.01 3.57 7.03
C ILE A 206 -14.63 3.96 8.38
N ARG A 207 -14.45 5.21 8.83
CA ARG A 207 -15.02 5.74 10.08
C ARG A 207 -16.54 5.61 10.11
N LYS A 208 -17.19 5.98 9.00
CA LYS A 208 -18.64 5.84 8.87
C LYS A 208 -19.05 4.38 9.03
N ARG A 209 -18.37 3.45 8.36
CA ARG A 209 -18.69 2.02 8.48
C ARG A 209 -18.45 1.49 9.90
N LEU A 210 -17.37 1.92 10.56
CA LEU A 210 -17.12 1.55 11.97
C LEU A 210 -18.27 2.03 12.87
N SER A 211 -18.78 3.23 12.66
CA SER A 211 -19.91 3.78 13.44
C SER A 211 -21.24 3.07 13.19
N GLU A 212 -21.42 2.44 12.03
CA GLU A 212 -22.62 1.63 11.71
C GLU A 212 -22.60 0.24 12.36
N LEU A 213 -21.43 -0.21 12.85
CA LEU A 213 -21.21 -1.53 13.42
C LEU A 213 -21.03 -1.53 14.95
N GLY A 214 -20.85 -0.36 15.55
CA GLY A 214 -20.81 -0.16 17.01
C GLY A 214 -22.17 0.19 17.57
#